data_AF-A0A7X8SMW0-F1
#
_entry.id   AF-A0A7X8SMW0-F1
#
_cell.length_a   1.000
_cell.length_b   1.000
_cell.length_c   1.000
_cell.angle_alpha   90.00
_cell.angle_beta   90.00
_cell.angle_gamma   90.00
#
_symmetry.space_group_name_H-M   'P 1'
#
loop_
_entity.id
_entity.type
_entity.pdbx_description
1 polymer ?
#
loop_
_entity_poly.entity_id
_entity_poly.type
_entity_poly.pdbx_seq_one_letter_code
_entity_poly.pdbx_strand_id
1 'polypeptide(L)'
;MIFNKYRSIIAALAVAFLASCTIEVDDFQPSAGTDASGNAVDFTTYVALGNSLTAGYTDGAWVAKAQANSYPQLIANSLQSVNLGANGFTQPLVSNSSKAYFGTQLVLTNAGPSALPTIDVDGARASDNITPGTYHNMAVPGIRAVDMAVPGYGVANPLFGYFSSEATATVLNDAAAANATFFSVWLGANDVLGFATSGGSLGSNDILQATAITPVETYKAAMTQVFETMSANGANGVILNIPNIMEAALFNFMPSNLEGVIALAGLEFSESVLTLVNGFMASTIGDAKNPTITAVATPSIDPGNGELINAVAAAAATAPSIDKDPNVPSDLAYTVIFLQLTTDPENPLSPADAMTYLASVEGQTQIAGFVGLGLNITWAQMNAEQAIADSDSYMQEQGTYPVFTMESNQMPYYDATSPTGMRQSEVGTKFTLTAQGKITALVGVIVGGGDLPEDLQEVLPVPANGEALIASDVEAVETAIGEYNEFLKSEADARGFAYVDTRSIMHEAVTGIIIDGVTYTTEYLSGNLFSLDGAHLTQRGYAVIANYTIEAINNKYGAKIPTVQQNDYPVVEETAVPAPAN
;
A
#
# COMPACT_ATOMS: atom_id res chain seq x y z
N MET A 1 -59.88 -31.12 49.44
CA MET A 1 -59.31 -30.43 50.64
C MET A 1 -57.79 -30.54 50.79
N ILE A 2 -57.11 -31.44 50.07
CA ILE A 2 -55.65 -31.64 50.23
C ILE A 2 -54.83 -30.51 49.57
N PHE A 3 -55.25 -30.01 48.40
CA PHE A 3 -54.51 -28.95 47.67
C PHE A 3 -54.40 -27.62 48.44
N ASN A 4 -55.45 -27.19 49.17
CA ASN A 4 -55.41 -25.93 49.92
C ASN A 4 -54.43 -25.95 51.10
N LYS A 5 -54.08 -27.13 51.63
CA LYS A 5 -53.19 -27.27 52.79
C LYS A 5 -51.71 -27.05 52.43
N TYR A 6 -51.35 -27.20 51.15
CA TYR A 6 -49.97 -27.11 50.67
C TYR A 6 -49.69 -25.88 49.79
N ARG A 7 -50.69 -25.01 49.53
CA ARG A 7 -50.50 -23.80 48.70
C ARG A 7 -49.39 -22.89 49.24
N SER A 8 -49.33 -22.71 50.56
CA SER A 8 -48.30 -21.90 51.20
C SER A 8 -46.92 -22.57 51.14
N ILE A 9 -46.86 -23.90 51.18
CA ILE A 9 -45.61 -24.67 51.11
C ILE A 9 -45.08 -24.70 49.67
N ILE A 10 -45.95 -24.87 48.68
CA ILE A 10 -45.60 -24.83 47.26
C ILE A 10 -45.18 -23.41 46.86
N ALA A 11 -45.87 -22.37 47.35
CA ALA A 11 -45.46 -20.99 47.15
C ALA A 11 -44.11 -20.68 47.82
N ALA A 12 -43.87 -21.18 49.05
CA ALA A 12 -42.60 -21.01 49.73
C ALA A 12 -41.45 -21.76 49.03
N LEU A 13 -41.70 -22.97 48.51
CA LEU A 13 -40.73 -23.73 47.71
C LEU A 13 -40.44 -23.07 46.36
N ALA A 14 -41.45 -22.50 45.70
CA ALA A 14 -41.26 -21.74 44.46
C ALA A 14 -40.47 -20.44 44.69
N VAL A 15 -40.73 -19.72 45.79
CA VAL A 15 -39.94 -18.54 46.18
C VAL A 15 -38.52 -18.94 46.58
N ALA A 16 -38.31 -20.08 47.26
CA ALA A 16 -36.98 -20.58 47.58
C ALA A 16 -36.20 -21.04 46.33
N PHE A 17 -36.87 -21.62 45.32
CA PHE A 17 -36.27 -21.97 44.03
C PHE A 17 -35.92 -20.74 43.18
N LEU A 18 -36.72 -19.67 43.25
CA LEU A 18 -36.44 -18.40 42.59
C LEU A 18 -35.36 -17.59 43.33
N ALA A 19 -35.21 -17.78 44.65
CA ALA A 19 -34.17 -17.15 45.46
C ALA A 19 -32.85 -17.93 45.51
N SER A 20 -32.83 -19.20 45.07
CA SER A 20 -31.60 -20.00 44.98
C SER A 20 -30.78 -19.73 43.72
N CYS A 21 -31.28 -18.90 42.80
CA CYS A 21 -30.47 -18.30 41.77
C CYS A 21 -29.76 -17.06 42.35
N THR A 22 -28.80 -17.28 43.24
CA THR A 22 -27.73 -16.28 43.37
C THR A 22 -27.05 -16.25 42.01
N ILE A 23 -27.14 -15.11 41.31
CA ILE A 23 -26.26 -14.85 40.18
C ILE A 23 -24.86 -14.84 40.81
N GLU A 24 -24.14 -15.96 40.70
CA GLU A 24 -22.69 -15.94 40.85
C GLU A 24 -22.20 -15.11 39.68
N VAL A 25 -22.01 -13.82 39.95
CA VAL A 25 -21.17 -12.99 39.09
C VAL A 25 -19.78 -13.53 39.33
N ASP A 26 -19.29 -14.31 38.37
CA ASP A 26 -17.91 -14.79 38.38
C ASP A 26 -17.04 -13.54 38.18
N ASP A 27 -16.64 -12.92 39.29
CA ASP A 27 -15.85 -11.69 39.28
C ASP A 27 -14.58 -11.96 38.48
N PHE A 28 -14.25 -11.08 37.53
CA PHE A 28 -13.02 -11.19 36.76
C PHE A 28 -11.81 -11.27 37.70
N GLN A 29 -11.23 -12.46 37.83
CA GLN A 29 -10.02 -12.70 38.62
C GLN A 29 -8.82 -12.78 37.67
N PRO A 30 -7.92 -11.80 37.67
CA PRO A 30 -6.74 -11.84 36.81
C PRO A 30 -5.84 -13.05 37.09
N SER A 31 -5.24 -13.61 36.05
CA SER A 31 -4.32 -14.74 36.16
C SER A 31 -3.36 -14.79 34.97
N ALA A 32 -2.14 -15.28 35.19
CA ALA A 32 -1.17 -15.43 34.11
C ALA A 32 -1.48 -16.61 33.16
N GLY A 33 -2.29 -17.58 33.59
CA GLY A 33 -2.51 -18.80 32.84
C GLY A 33 -1.27 -19.72 32.83
N THR A 34 -1.24 -20.68 31.91
CA THR A 34 -0.13 -21.62 31.73
C THR A 34 0.23 -21.84 30.27
N ASP A 35 1.50 -22.14 30.00
CA ASP A 35 1.98 -22.59 28.70
C ASP A 35 1.56 -24.05 28.39
N ALA A 36 1.95 -24.54 27.20
CA ALA A 36 1.66 -25.91 26.77
C ALA A 36 2.32 -26.99 27.64
N SER A 37 3.33 -26.62 28.44
CA SER A 37 4.02 -27.51 29.39
C SER A 37 3.40 -27.46 30.79
N GLY A 38 2.39 -26.60 31.01
CA GLY A 38 1.74 -26.40 32.30
C GLY A 38 2.47 -25.45 33.24
N ASN A 39 3.51 -24.74 32.77
CA ASN A 39 4.19 -23.72 33.56
C ASN A 39 3.40 -22.41 33.53
N ALA A 40 3.39 -21.65 34.62
CA ALA A 40 2.79 -20.32 34.61
C ALA A 40 3.52 -19.41 33.62
N VAL A 41 2.77 -18.67 32.78
CA VAL A 41 3.36 -17.72 31.85
C VAL A 41 3.96 -16.54 32.61
N ASP A 42 5.19 -16.16 32.27
CA ASP A 42 5.92 -15.09 32.95
C ASP A 42 5.91 -13.81 32.14
N PHE A 43 5.11 -12.83 32.56
CA PHE A 43 5.03 -11.51 31.93
C PHE A 43 5.97 -10.46 32.55
N THR A 44 6.88 -10.83 33.46
CA THR A 44 7.70 -9.86 34.21
C THR A 44 8.51 -8.93 33.30
N THR A 45 9.14 -9.47 32.25
CA THR A 45 9.85 -8.69 31.23
C THR A 45 9.17 -8.90 29.87
N TYR A 46 8.26 -7.98 29.53
CA TYR A 46 7.60 -7.95 28.22
C TYR A 46 8.43 -7.15 27.20
N VAL A 47 8.77 -7.76 26.06
CA VAL A 47 9.49 -7.10 24.96
C VAL A 47 8.70 -7.19 23.65
N ALA A 48 8.54 -6.06 22.95
CA ALA A 48 7.90 -5.99 21.65
C ALA A 48 8.91 -5.72 20.55
N LEU A 49 8.82 -6.49 19.45
CA LEU A 49 9.58 -6.29 18.23
C LEU A 49 8.61 -6.05 17.07
N GLY A 50 8.95 -5.09 16.22
CA GLY A 50 8.11 -4.79 15.06
C GLY A 50 8.55 -3.53 14.33
N ASN A 51 7.66 -3.05 13.46
CA ASN A 51 7.89 -1.86 12.67
C ASN A 51 7.13 -0.64 13.25
N SER A 52 6.76 0.31 12.39
CA SER A 52 6.02 1.52 12.75
C SER A 52 4.69 1.23 13.44
N LEU A 53 4.00 0.14 13.07
CA LEU A 53 2.75 -0.30 13.71
C LEU A 53 2.98 -0.76 15.17
N THR A 54 4.16 -1.24 15.50
CA THR A 54 4.52 -1.59 16.88
C THR A 54 5.11 -0.40 17.63
N ALA A 55 5.81 0.49 16.92
CA ALA A 55 6.47 1.65 17.49
C ALA A 55 5.51 2.76 17.93
N GLY A 56 4.23 2.71 17.52
CA GLY A 56 3.24 3.76 17.80
C GLY A 56 3.37 4.97 16.87
N TYR A 57 3.71 4.73 15.61
CA TYR A 57 3.75 5.76 14.56
C TYR A 57 2.33 6.11 14.13
N THR A 58 1.98 7.39 14.04
CA THR A 58 0.62 7.78 13.61
C THR A 58 0.66 9.14 12.95
N ASP A 59 -0.32 9.43 12.10
CA ASP A 59 -0.46 10.73 11.45
C ASP A 59 0.85 11.19 10.78
N GLY A 60 1.57 10.28 10.12
CA GLY A 60 2.79 10.62 9.39
C GLY A 60 4.05 10.87 10.24
N ALA A 61 4.01 10.72 11.57
CA ALA A 61 5.19 10.90 12.44
C ALA A 61 5.33 9.93 13.62
N TRP A 62 6.56 9.79 14.11
CA TRP A 62 6.90 9.11 15.34
C TRP A 62 7.06 10.11 16.49
N VAL A 63 6.06 10.18 17.37
CA VAL A 63 5.99 11.18 18.45
C VAL A 63 5.56 10.56 19.78
N ALA A 64 6.12 11.04 20.89
CA ALA A 64 5.92 10.50 22.23
C ALA A 64 4.45 10.40 22.65
N LYS A 65 3.62 11.37 22.23
CA LYS A 65 2.18 11.39 22.51
C LYS A 65 1.48 10.15 21.94
N ALA A 66 1.78 9.80 20.69
CA ALA A 66 1.23 8.62 20.03
C ALA A 66 1.88 7.32 20.53
N GLN A 67 3.19 7.34 20.80
CA GLN A 67 3.93 6.19 21.35
C GLN A 67 3.37 5.73 22.71
N ALA A 68 2.85 6.66 23.53
CA ALA A 68 2.19 6.34 24.79
C ALA A 68 0.95 5.45 24.62
N ASN A 69 0.37 5.43 23.41
CA ASN A 69 -0.79 4.63 23.03
C ASN A 69 -0.44 3.56 21.98
N SER A 70 0.83 3.21 21.84
CA SER A 70 1.24 2.05 21.04
C SER A 70 0.65 0.76 21.62
N TYR A 71 0.31 -0.21 20.77
CA TYR A 71 -0.31 -1.45 21.27
C TYR A 71 0.55 -2.17 22.33
N PRO A 72 1.90 -2.21 22.27
CA PRO A 72 2.71 -2.80 23.33
C PRO A 72 2.61 -2.04 24.65
N GLN A 73 2.58 -0.71 24.62
CA GLN A 73 2.42 0.09 25.83
C GLN A 73 1.07 -0.17 26.50
N LEU A 74 0.01 -0.32 25.71
CA LEU A 74 -1.33 -0.63 26.21
C LEU A 74 -1.39 -2.02 26.85
N ILE A 75 -0.77 -3.03 26.24
CA ILE A 75 -0.63 -4.37 26.82
C ILE A 75 0.15 -4.32 28.15
N ALA A 76 1.27 -3.60 28.17
CA ALA A 76 2.08 -3.43 29.37
C ALA A 76 1.26 -2.78 30.51
N ASN A 77 0.49 -1.74 30.20
CA ASN A 77 -0.40 -1.08 31.16
C ASN A 77 -1.46 -2.05 31.70
N SER A 78 -2.08 -2.87 30.84
CA SER A 78 -3.03 -3.89 31.26
C SER A 78 -2.41 -4.91 32.21
N LEU A 79 -1.22 -5.43 31.89
CA LEU A 79 -0.48 -6.36 32.76
C LEU A 79 -0.13 -5.75 34.13
N GLN A 80 0.33 -4.50 34.13
CA GLN A 80 0.67 -3.75 35.35
C GLN A 80 -0.57 -3.50 36.22
N SER A 81 -1.71 -3.17 35.62
CA SER A 81 -2.96 -2.85 36.33
C SER A 81 -3.46 -4.00 37.22
N VAL A 82 -3.09 -5.24 36.88
CA VAL A 82 -3.44 -6.47 37.60
C VAL A 82 -2.23 -7.19 38.19
N ASN A 83 -1.07 -6.51 38.25
CA ASN A 83 0.18 -7.01 38.84
C ASN A 83 0.64 -8.37 38.25
N LEU A 84 0.45 -8.58 36.95
CA LEU A 84 0.92 -9.79 36.25
C LEU A 84 2.35 -9.63 35.70
N GLY A 85 2.84 -8.40 35.50
CA GLY A 85 4.20 -8.17 35.01
C GLY A 85 4.36 -6.85 34.26
N ALA A 86 5.37 -6.79 33.39
CA ALA A 86 5.75 -5.65 32.55
C ALA A 86 6.05 -4.36 33.34
N ASN A 87 6.43 -4.48 34.62
CA ASN A 87 6.73 -3.34 35.48
C ASN A 87 7.95 -2.58 34.93
N GLY A 88 7.79 -1.28 34.70
CA GLY A 88 8.87 -0.45 34.15
C GLY A 88 9.08 -0.61 32.65
N PHE A 89 8.05 -1.02 31.90
CA PHE A 89 8.07 -1.01 30.44
C PHE A 89 8.54 0.35 29.90
N THR A 90 9.49 0.34 28.97
CA THR A 90 10.13 1.53 28.41
C THR A 90 10.09 1.51 26.89
N GLN A 91 10.04 2.70 26.29
CA GLN A 91 10.06 2.93 24.85
C GLN A 91 11.02 4.09 24.54
N PRO A 92 11.62 4.15 23.34
CA PRO A 92 12.42 5.30 22.92
C PRO A 92 11.49 6.48 22.55
N LEU A 93 10.95 7.16 23.56
CA LEU A 93 9.97 8.24 23.40
C LEU A 93 10.59 9.47 22.73
N VAL A 94 10.04 9.89 21.59
CA VAL A 94 10.49 11.05 20.80
C VAL A 94 9.64 12.25 21.16
N SER A 95 10.14 13.12 22.04
CA SER A 95 9.40 14.31 22.49
C SER A 95 9.49 15.49 21.51
N ASN A 96 10.42 15.44 20.55
CA ASN A 96 10.59 16.45 19.51
C ASN A 96 10.85 15.81 18.12
N SER A 97 9.84 15.82 17.26
CA SER A 97 9.92 15.28 15.88
C SER A 97 10.58 16.22 14.87
N SER A 98 11.30 17.23 15.33
CA SER A 98 11.98 18.23 14.50
C SER A 98 12.88 17.66 13.40
N LYS A 99 13.41 16.45 13.57
CA LYS A 99 14.22 15.81 12.54
C LYS A 99 13.32 15.14 11.50
N ALA A 100 13.61 15.40 10.22
CA ALA A 100 12.84 14.84 9.10
C ALA A 100 12.69 13.31 9.12
N TYR A 101 13.67 12.58 9.66
CA TYR A 101 13.59 11.12 9.74
C TYR A 101 12.57 10.59 10.77
N PHE A 102 12.06 11.43 11.69
CA PHE A 102 10.92 11.08 12.55
C PHE A 102 9.57 11.20 11.84
N GLY A 103 9.58 11.62 10.58
CA GLY A 103 8.36 11.89 9.82
C GLY A 103 7.87 13.32 10.01
N THR A 104 6.83 13.64 9.25
CA THR A 104 6.18 14.94 9.27
C THR A 104 4.76 14.75 9.77
N GLN A 105 4.47 15.29 10.95
CA GLN A 105 3.18 15.09 11.58
C GLN A 105 2.08 15.76 10.75
N LEU A 106 1.03 15.02 10.46
CA LEU A 106 -0.17 15.47 9.78
C LEU A 106 -1.19 15.95 10.82
N VAL A 107 -1.96 16.97 10.45
CA VAL A 107 -3.12 17.46 11.19
C VAL A 107 -4.31 17.59 10.26
N LEU A 108 -5.51 17.40 10.79
CA LEU A 108 -6.73 17.58 10.01
C LEU A 108 -7.12 19.06 9.99
N THR A 109 -7.28 19.62 8.79
CA THR A 109 -7.76 21.00 8.56
C THR A 109 -9.09 20.98 7.82
N ASN A 110 -9.72 22.15 7.66
CA ASN A 110 -10.93 22.27 6.83
C ASN A 110 -10.70 21.93 5.35
N ALA A 111 -9.44 21.93 4.89
CA ALA A 111 -9.06 21.52 3.54
C ALA A 111 -8.65 20.03 3.45
N GLY A 112 -8.71 19.30 4.57
CA GLY A 112 -8.21 17.93 4.70
C GLY A 112 -6.90 17.82 5.48
N PRO A 113 -6.26 16.64 5.48
CA PRO A 113 -4.95 16.41 6.09
C PRO A 113 -3.90 17.39 5.58
N SER A 114 -3.11 17.95 6.49
CA SER A 114 -2.05 18.89 6.18
C SER A 114 -0.81 18.60 7.01
N ALA A 115 0.36 18.70 6.39
CA ALA A 115 1.63 18.52 7.07
C ALA A 115 1.95 19.73 7.96
N LEU A 116 2.23 19.47 9.23
CA LEU A 116 2.89 20.45 10.09
C LEU A 116 4.32 20.69 9.59
N PRO A 117 4.81 21.94 9.62
CA PRO A 117 6.19 22.21 9.27
C PRO A 117 7.15 21.44 10.17
N THR A 118 7.98 20.61 9.57
CA THR A 118 9.12 20.00 10.27
C THR A 118 10.17 21.08 10.45
N ILE A 119 10.39 21.52 11.69
CA ILE A 119 11.46 22.44 12.02
C ILE A 119 12.68 21.59 12.36
N ASP A 120 13.71 21.53 11.51
CA ASP A 120 14.98 20.88 11.85
C ASP A 120 15.70 21.67 12.94
N VAL A 121 15.33 21.42 14.20
CA VAL A 121 16.15 21.79 15.33
C VAL A 121 17.25 20.76 15.49
N ASP A 122 18.44 21.23 15.81
CA ASP A 122 19.60 20.40 16.13
C ASP A 122 19.39 19.70 17.48
N GLY A 123 18.46 18.76 17.52
CA GLY A 123 18.10 17.96 18.68
C GLY A 123 19.04 16.78 18.81
N ALA A 124 19.95 16.83 19.78
CA ALA A 124 20.66 15.65 20.24
C ALA A 124 19.69 14.74 21.02
N ARG A 125 19.93 13.42 21.06
CA ARG A 125 19.17 12.43 21.89
C ARG A 125 18.84 12.92 23.31
N ALA A 126 19.73 13.74 23.88
CA ALA A 126 19.58 14.35 25.19
C ALA A 126 18.32 15.23 25.35
N SER A 127 17.84 15.91 24.29
CA SER A 127 16.61 16.70 24.38
C SER A 127 15.36 15.85 24.56
N ASP A 128 15.39 14.59 24.10
CA ASP A 128 14.32 13.61 24.30
C ASP A 128 14.50 12.73 25.55
N ASN A 129 15.54 12.99 26.36
CA ASN A 129 15.94 12.14 27.49
C ASN A 129 16.12 10.66 27.11
N ILE A 130 16.52 10.39 25.87
CA ILE A 130 16.75 9.02 25.37
C ILE A 130 18.15 8.55 25.74
N THR A 131 18.21 7.33 26.28
CA THR A 131 19.47 6.63 26.57
C THR A 131 19.74 5.62 25.45
N PRO A 132 20.92 5.63 24.80
CA PRO A 132 21.31 4.57 23.88
C PRO A 132 21.21 3.20 24.57
N GLY A 133 20.58 2.21 23.94
CA GLY A 133 20.52 0.87 24.50
C GLY A 133 19.20 0.16 24.29
N THR A 134 18.96 -0.77 25.22
CA THR A 134 17.82 -1.66 25.25
C THR A 134 16.57 -0.97 25.80
N TYR A 135 15.45 -1.20 25.11
CA TYR A 135 14.10 -0.82 25.52
C TYR A 135 13.20 -2.05 25.54
N HIS A 136 12.00 -1.91 26.10
CA HIS A 136 11.00 -2.97 26.05
C HIS A 136 10.22 -2.92 24.74
N ASN A 137 9.89 -1.74 24.23
CA ASN A 137 9.47 -1.60 22.82
C ASN A 137 10.71 -1.34 21.94
N MET A 138 11.15 -2.39 21.25
CA MET A 138 12.30 -2.38 20.33
C MET A 138 11.88 -2.22 18.88
N ALA A 139 10.65 -1.77 18.63
CA ALA A 139 10.16 -1.56 17.29
C ALA A 139 10.84 -0.38 16.59
N VAL A 140 11.09 -0.53 15.29
CA VAL A 140 11.79 0.45 14.46
C VAL A 140 10.94 0.76 13.23
N PRO A 141 10.41 1.99 13.07
CA PRO A 141 9.69 2.36 11.85
C PRO A 141 10.54 2.11 10.58
N GLY A 142 9.92 1.54 9.55
CA GLY A 142 10.58 1.17 8.29
C GLY A 142 11.35 -0.16 8.30
N ILE A 143 11.53 -0.85 9.44
CA ILE A 143 12.29 -2.10 9.47
C ILE A 143 11.55 -3.26 8.79
N ARG A 144 12.28 -4.06 8.02
CA ARG A 144 11.84 -5.36 7.49
C ARG A 144 12.25 -6.50 8.43
N ALA A 145 11.60 -7.66 8.32
CA ALA A 145 12.00 -8.85 9.08
C ALA A 145 13.47 -9.21 8.83
N VAL A 146 13.91 -9.14 7.57
CA VAL A 146 15.28 -9.48 7.15
C VAL A 146 16.36 -8.54 7.65
N ASP A 147 15.98 -7.35 8.14
CA ASP A 147 16.92 -6.33 8.59
C ASP A 147 17.20 -6.41 10.10
N MET A 148 16.41 -7.17 10.86
CA MET A 148 16.48 -7.26 12.33
C MET A 148 17.87 -7.64 12.86
N ALA A 149 18.59 -8.48 12.14
CA ALA A 149 19.88 -9.03 12.52
C ALA A 149 21.07 -8.39 11.78
N VAL A 150 20.88 -7.28 11.05
CA VAL A 150 21.94 -6.64 10.27
C VAL A 150 22.82 -5.76 11.17
N PRO A 151 24.15 -6.04 11.29
CA PRO A 151 25.05 -5.23 12.10
C PRO A 151 25.18 -3.81 11.55
N GLY A 152 25.01 -2.82 12.43
CA GLY A 152 25.09 -1.41 12.05
C GLY A 152 23.88 -0.90 11.28
N TYR A 153 22.72 -1.57 11.41
CA TYR A 153 21.45 -1.17 10.81
C TYR A 153 21.11 0.32 11.05
N GLY A 154 21.53 0.87 12.19
CA GLY A 154 21.29 2.28 12.54
C GLY A 154 21.91 3.30 11.59
N VAL A 155 22.89 2.91 10.77
CA VAL A 155 23.44 3.75 9.69
C VAL A 155 22.47 3.85 8.52
N ALA A 156 21.81 2.73 8.16
CA ALA A 156 20.82 2.67 7.09
C ALA A 156 19.46 3.23 7.53
N ASN A 157 19.08 3.00 8.79
CA ASN A 157 17.85 3.50 9.38
C ASN A 157 18.16 4.40 10.59
N PRO A 158 18.16 5.74 10.40
CA PRO A 158 18.43 6.70 11.45
C PRO A 158 17.50 6.61 12.67
N LEU A 159 16.31 6.00 12.54
CA LEU A 159 15.39 5.79 13.66
C LEU A 159 15.94 4.77 14.65
N PHE A 160 16.48 3.64 14.16
CA PHE A 160 17.22 2.74 15.05
C PHE A 160 18.53 3.37 15.48
N GLY A 161 19.22 4.05 14.55
CA GLY A 161 20.41 4.86 14.85
C GLY A 161 20.18 5.97 15.86
N TYR A 162 18.94 6.24 16.27
CA TYR A 162 18.59 7.20 17.32
C TYR A 162 18.62 6.61 18.72
N PHE A 163 18.44 5.30 18.89
CA PHE A 163 18.42 4.68 20.21
C PHE A 163 19.27 3.42 20.32
N SER A 164 19.93 2.98 19.24
CA SER A 164 20.82 1.81 19.23
C SER A 164 21.87 1.89 20.34
N SER A 165 22.19 0.72 20.92
CA SER A 165 23.17 0.59 22.01
C SER A 165 24.58 0.99 21.59
N GLU A 166 24.95 0.66 20.36
CA GLU A 166 26.24 0.98 19.75
C GLU A 166 26.15 1.08 18.22
N ALA A 167 27.23 1.50 17.58
CA ALA A 167 27.27 1.73 16.13
C ALA A 167 27.10 0.44 15.30
N THR A 168 27.49 -0.72 15.84
CA THR A 168 27.40 -2.03 15.19
C THR A 168 26.24 -2.88 15.68
N ALA A 169 25.39 -2.34 16.55
CA ALA A 169 24.25 -3.05 17.12
C ALA A 169 23.31 -3.56 16.02
N THR A 170 22.65 -4.68 16.31
CA THR A 170 21.48 -5.15 15.57
C THR A 170 20.26 -4.88 16.44
N VAL A 171 19.09 -4.66 15.83
CA VAL A 171 17.84 -4.50 16.59
C VAL A 171 17.56 -5.75 17.42
N LEU A 172 17.82 -6.93 16.84
CA LEU A 172 17.61 -8.21 17.51
C LEU A 172 18.50 -8.40 18.73
N ASN A 173 19.78 -8.00 18.69
CA ASN A 173 20.67 -8.14 19.84
C ASN A 173 20.30 -7.15 20.96
N ASP A 174 19.95 -5.92 20.60
CA ASP A 174 19.50 -4.93 21.59
C ASP A 174 18.19 -5.38 22.26
N ALA A 175 17.30 -6.05 21.52
CA ALA A 175 16.08 -6.66 22.07
C ALA A 175 16.37 -7.89 22.93
N ALA A 176 17.26 -8.77 22.51
CA ALA A 176 17.65 -9.96 23.27
C ALA A 176 18.30 -9.59 24.62
N ALA A 177 19.05 -8.48 24.66
CA ALA A 177 19.68 -7.96 25.87
C ALA A 177 18.66 -7.53 26.95
N ALA A 178 17.39 -7.33 26.59
CA ALA A 178 16.33 -7.09 27.56
C ALA A 178 16.01 -8.32 28.42
N ASN A 179 16.42 -9.53 28.01
CA ASN A 179 16.10 -10.80 28.66
C ASN A 179 14.58 -10.98 28.85
N ALA A 180 13.84 -10.94 27.74
CA ALA A 180 12.40 -11.13 27.73
C ALA A 180 11.98 -12.44 28.42
N THR A 181 10.91 -12.38 29.19
CA THR A 181 10.15 -13.55 29.68
C THR A 181 8.86 -13.74 28.88
N PHE A 182 8.36 -12.66 28.27
CA PHE A 182 7.30 -12.67 27.29
C PHE A 182 7.63 -11.73 26.14
N PHE A 183 7.28 -12.08 24.90
CA PHE A 183 7.48 -11.18 23.76
C PHE A 183 6.33 -11.12 22.78
N SER A 184 6.22 -10.02 22.04
CA SER A 184 5.31 -9.91 20.88
C SER A 184 6.09 -9.54 19.64
N VAL A 185 5.78 -10.15 18.50
CA VAL A 185 6.40 -9.84 17.20
C VAL A 185 5.34 -9.50 16.17
N TRP A 186 5.50 -8.33 15.53
CA TRP A 186 4.71 -7.92 14.35
C TRP A 186 5.64 -7.34 13.28
N LEU A 187 6.12 -8.21 12.39
CA LEU A 187 7.07 -7.91 11.32
C LEU A 187 6.54 -8.47 9.99
N GLY A 188 7.09 -7.98 8.87
CA GLY A 188 6.77 -8.50 7.53
C GLY A 188 5.99 -7.55 6.63
N ALA A 189 5.28 -6.55 7.17
CA ALA A 189 4.56 -5.59 6.32
C ALA A 189 5.53 -4.78 5.43
N ASN A 190 6.68 -4.36 5.96
CA ASN A 190 7.69 -3.62 5.20
C ASN A 190 8.45 -4.48 4.19
N ASP A 191 8.43 -5.81 4.34
CA ASP A 191 9.05 -6.75 3.41
C ASP A 191 8.33 -6.76 2.04
N VAL A 192 7.11 -6.22 1.98
CA VAL A 192 6.32 -6.00 0.74
C VAL A 192 5.95 -4.53 0.50
N LEU A 193 5.90 -3.69 1.54
CA LEU A 193 5.45 -2.29 1.41
C LEU A 193 6.35 -1.44 0.51
N GLY A 194 7.67 -1.65 0.55
CA GLY A 194 8.60 -0.92 -0.32
C GLY A 194 8.35 -1.16 -1.81
N PHE A 195 7.96 -2.39 -2.18
CA PHE A 195 7.51 -2.73 -3.53
C PHE A 195 6.19 -2.05 -3.88
N ALA A 196 5.19 -2.17 -3.01
CA ALA A 196 3.89 -1.55 -3.25
C ALA A 196 3.96 -0.02 -3.38
N THR A 197 4.72 0.63 -2.49
CA THR A 197 4.89 2.10 -2.45
C THR A 197 5.92 2.65 -3.42
N SER A 198 6.62 1.80 -4.18
CA SER A 198 7.43 2.20 -5.33
C SER A 198 6.71 1.96 -6.66
N GLY A 199 5.44 1.52 -6.63
CA GLY A 199 4.65 1.21 -7.82
C GLY A 199 5.05 -0.10 -8.48
N GLY A 200 5.40 -1.11 -7.68
CA GLY A 200 5.75 -2.45 -8.18
C GLY A 200 7.19 -2.58 -8.67
N SER A 201 8.09 -1.72 -8.19
CA SER A 201 9.47 -1.73 -8.65
C SER A 201 10.18 -3.05 -8.30
N LEU A 202 10.70 -3.75 -9.31
CA LEU A 202 11.62 -4.88 -9.11
C LEU A 202 13.04 -4.44 -8.71
N GLY A 203 13.19 -3.27 -8.09
CA GLY A 203 14.47 -2.69 -7.71
C GLY A 203 15.24 -3.51 -6.67
N SER A 204 16.19 -2.91 -5.98
CA SER A 204 17.04 -3.67 -5.05
C SER A 204 16.24 -4.21 -3.87
N ASN A 205 16.72 -5.32 -3.30
CA ASN A 205 16.31 -5.80 -1.97
C ASN A 205 17.31 -5.41 -0.88
N ASP A 206 18.26 -4.52 -1.22
CA ASP A 206 19.28 -4.01 -0.30
C ASP A 206 18.68 -3.09 0.78
N ILE A 207 19.35 -3.06 1.93
CA ILE A 207 18.97 -2.32 3.13
C ILE A 207 18.78 -0.81 2.91
N LEU A 208 19.47 -0.23 1.92
CA LEU A 208 19.40 1.20 1.60
C LEU A 208 18.32 1.54 0.56
N GLN A 209 17.87 0.54 -0.20
CA GLN A 209 16.89 0.69 -1.28
C GLN A 209 16.02 -0.56 -1.32
N ALA A 210 15.22 -0.75 -0.27
CA ALA A 210 14.35 -1.90 -0.12
C ALA A 210 13.05 -1.72 -0.92
N THR A 211 13.15 -1.77 -2.24
CA THR A 211 12.02 -1.55 -3.15
C THR A 211 11.44 -2.85 -3.70
N ALA A 212 12.08 -3.99 -3.52
CA ALA A 212 11.54 -5.28 -3.96
C ALA A 212 10.81 -6.04 -2.83
N ILE A 213 9.98 -7.01 -3.22
CA ILE A 213 9.41 -8.00 -2.29
C ILE A 213 10.54 -8.88 -1.77
N THR A 214 10.57 -9.09 -0.46
CA THR A 214 11.55 -9.99 0.15
C THR A 214 11.28 -11.44 -0.27
N PRO A 215 12.28 -12.22 -0.70
CA PRO A 215 12.04 -13.62 -1.05
C PRO A 215 11.55 -14.42 0.17
N VAL A 216 10.56 -15.29 -0.04
CA VAL A 216 9.89 -16.08 1.01
C VAL A 216 10.87 -16.81 1.90
N GLU A 217 11.85 -17.50 1.33
CA GLU A 217 12.82 -18.26 2.11
C GLU A 217 13.76 -17.36 2.94
N THR A 218 14.05 -16.15 2.45
CA THR A 218 14.82 -15.14 3.20
C THR A 218 14.01 -14.60 4.38
N TYR A 219 12.73 -14.29 4.15
CA TYR A 219 11.80 -13.88 5.21
C TYR A 219 11.67 -14.95 6.30
N LYS A 220 11.43 -16.22 5.89
CA LYS A 220 11.33 -17.36 6.81
C LYS A 220 12.58 -17.51 7.67
N ALA A 221 13.77 -17.47 7.04
CA ALA A 221 15.03 -17.59 7.77
C ALA A 221 15.22 -16.47 8.81
N ALA A 222 14.92 -15.22 8.44
CA ALA A 222 15.01 -14.09 9.35
C ALA A 222 14.04 -14.20 10.53
N MET A 223 12.79 -14.55 10.26
CA MET A 223 11.78 -14.72 11.31
C MET A 223 12.09 -15.90 12.24
N THR A 224 12.59 -17.02 11.71
CA THR A 224 13.10 -18.14 12.53
C THR A 224 14.18 -17.65 13.50
N GLN A 225 15.15 -16.85 13.00
CA GLN A 225 16.20 -16.29 13.85
C GLN A 225 15.65 -15.39 14.96
N VAL A 226 14.66 -14.54 14.65
CA VAL A 226 13.98 -13.70 15.65
C VAL A 226 13.32 -14.58 16.72
N PHE A 227 12.55 -15.59 16.32
CA PHE A 227 11.86 -16.47 17.27
C PHE A 227 12.83 -17.27 18.13
N GLU A 228 13.85 -17.88 17.55
CA GLU A 228 14.86 -18.64 18.28
C GLU A 228 15.61 -17.77 19.29
N THR A 229 15.99 -16.55 18.89
CA THR A 229 16.71 -15.62 19.77
C THR A 229 15.84 -15.18 20.94
N MET A 230 14.60 -14.76 20.68
CA MET A 230 13.72 -14.26 21.73
C MET A 230 13.21 -15.37 22.66
N SER A 231 13.07 -16.59 22.16
CA SER A 231 12.66 -17.75 22.98
C SER A 231 13.82 -18.51 23.61
N ALA A 232 15.08 -18.09 23.40
CA ALA A 232 16.26 -18.82 23.88
C ALA A 232 16.28 -19.03 25.40
N ASN A 233 15.71 -18.08 26.16
CA ASN A 233 15.59 -18.14 27.61
C ASN A 233 14.27 -18.76 28.10
N GLY A 234 13.51 -19.41 27.21
CA GLY A 234 12.22 -20.02 27.53
C GLY A 234 11.03 -19.05 27.52
N ALA A 235 11.21 -17.85 26.96
CA ALA A 235 10.14 -16.86 26.89
C ALA A 235 8.95 -17.37 26.07
N ASN A 236 7.74 -17.14 26.58
CA ASN A 236 6.52 -17.30 25.79
C ASN A 236 6.31 -16.08 24.90
N GLY A 237 5.37 -16.13 23.95
CA GLY A 237 5.14 -14.98 23.10
C GLY A 237 3.87 -15.02 22.27
N VAL A 238 3.64 -13.91 21.57
CA VAL A 238 2.53 -13.74 20.65
C VAL A 238 3.05 -13.27 19.28
N ILE A 239 2.57 -13.92 18.22
CA ILE A 239 2.87 -13.57 16.83
C ILE A 239 1.64 -12.88 16.26
N LEU A 240 1.83 -11.69 15.72
CA LEU A 240 0.83 -11.02 14.88
C LEU A 240 1.21 -11.26 13.43
N ASN A 241 0.29 -11.79 12.63
CA ASN A 241 0.53 -11.98 11.21
C ASN A 241 0.48 -10.64 10.45
N ILE A 242 0.74 -10.66 9.15
CA ILE A 242 0.80 -9.46 8.33
C ILE A 242 -0.61 -9.16 7.78
N PRO A 243 -1.18 -7.97 8.01
CA PRO A 243 -2.46 -7.60 7.43
C PRO A 243 -2.33 -7.46 5.91
N ASN A 244 -3.43 -7.53 5.17
CA ASN A 244 -3.38 -7.19 3.75
C ASN A 244 -3.12 -5.68 3.60
N ILE A 245 -1.90 -5.29 3.22
CA ILE A 245 -1.55 -3.88 3.09
C ILE A 245 -2.35 -3.19 1.96
N MET A 246 -2.91 -3.96 1.03
CA MET A 246 -3.76 -3.45 -0.05
C MET A 246 -5.14 -3.02 0.44
N GLU A 247 -5.51 -3.41 1.66
CA GLU A 247 -6.76 -2.99 2.31
C GLU A 247 -6.60 -1.72 3.15
N ALA A 248 -5.36 -1.24 3.33
CA ALA A 248 -5.10 0.02 4.00
C ALA A 248 -5.67 1.21 3.20
N ALA A 249 -6.11 2.25 3.92
CA ALA A 249 -6.63 3.47 3.31
C ALA A 249 -5.65 4.08 2.28
N LEU A 250 -4.34 3.91 2.48
CA LEU A 250 -3.29 4.31 1.56
C LEU A 250 -3.52 3.80 0.12
N PHE A 251 -3.99 2.57 -0.06
CA PHE A 251 -4.18 1.93 -1.38
C PHE A 251 -5.65 1.86 -1.82
N ASN A 252 -6.59 1.99 -0.88
CA ASN A 252 -8.03 1.80 -1.13
C ASN A 252 -8.84 3.10 -1.15
N PHE A 253 -8.27 4.24 -0.76
CA PHE A 253 -9.00 5.50 -0.76
C PHE A 253 -9.26 6.04 -2.17
N MET A 254 -8.27 5.98 -3.05
CA MET A 254 -8.42 6.50 -4.40
C MET A 254 -9.17 5.51 -5.29
N PRO A 255 -10.25 5.92 -5.97
CA PRO A 255 -10.96 5.03 -6.86
C PRO A 255 -10.09 4.63 -8.05
N SER A 256 -10.13 3.36 -8.42
CA SER A 256 -9.46 2.84 -9.62
C SER A 256 -10.34 2.81 -10.86
N ASN A 257 -11.57 3.27 -10.72
CA ASN A 257 -12.53 3.35 -11.80
C ASN A 257 -13.20 4.73 -11.91
N LEU A 258 -13.68 5.02 -13.11
CA LEU A 258 -14.31 6.27 -13.50
C LEU A 258 -15.58 6.52 -12.70
N GLU A 259 -16.35 5.48 -12.37
CA GLU A 259 -17.56 5.64 -11.55
C GLU A 259 -17.24 6.24 -10.18
N GLY A 260 -16.28 5.65 -9.45
CA GLY A 260 -15.89 6.16 -8.14
C GLY A 260 -15.23 7.53 -8.24
N VAL A 261 -14.44 7.78 -9.30
CA VAL A 261 -13.83 9.07 -9.56
C VAL A 261 -14.88 10.16 -9.84
N ILE A 262 -15.91 9.87 -10.62
CA ILE A 262 -17.01 10.80 -10.94
C ILE A 262 -17.89 11.05 -9.70
N ALA A 263 -18.04 10.04 -8.84
CA ALA A 263 -18.71 10.21 -7.56
C ALA A 263 -17.98 11.21 -6.64
N LEU A 264 -16.63 11.32 -6.72
CA LEU A 264 -15.88 12.36 -6.00
C LEU A 264 -16.26 13.79 -6.44
N ALA A 265 -16.69 13.96 -7.70
CA ALA A 265 -17.21 15.22 -8.21
C ALA A 265 -18.70 15.46 -7.89
N GLY A 266 -19.34 14.54 -7.15
CA GLY A 266 -20.78 14.61 -6.83
C GLY A 266 -21.68 14.33 -8.03
N LEU A 267 -21.17 13.63 -9.04
CA LEU A 267 -21.90 13.26 -10.25
C LEU A 267 -22.22 11.76 -10.26
N GLU A 268 -23.28 11.38 -10.98
CA GLU A 268 -23.63 9.98 -11.22
C GLU A 268 -23.01 9.49 -12.53
N PHE A 269 -22.50 8.26 -12.51
CA PHE A 269 -22.00 7.60 -13.71
C PHE A 269 -23.17 7.24 -14.64
N SER A 270 -23.17 7.77 -15.86
CA SER A 270 -24.26 7.60 -16.83
C SER A 270 -23.76 7.58 -18.27
N GLU A 271 -24.56 7.05 -19.20
CA GLU A 271 -24.27 7.05 -20.63
C GLU A 271 -23.96 8.45 -21.20
N SER A 272 -24.63 9.48 -20.68
CA SER A 272 -24.40 10.87 -21.10
C SER A 272 -23.02 11.38 -20.69
N VAL A 273 -22.60 11.01 -19.48
CA VAL A 273 -21.28 11.33 -18.94
C VAL A 273 -20.20 10.53 -19.67
N LEU A 274 -20.48 9.25 -19.96
CA LEU A 274 -19.61 8.37 -20.74
C LEU A 274 -19.34 8.90 -22.15
N THR A 275 -20.40 9.38 -22.81
CA THR A 275 -20.30 10.01 -24.14
C THR A 275 -19.43 11.26 -24.09
N LEU A 276 -19.58 12.09 -23.04
CA LEU A 276 -18.76 13.28 -22.83
C LEU A 276 -17.29 12.91 -22.60
N VAL A 277 -17.03 11.98 -21.67
CA VAL A 277 -15.67 11.53 -21.33
C VAL A 277 -14.97 10.94 -22.55
N ASN A 278 -15.61 10.00 -23.25
CA ASN A 278 -15.01 9.37 -24.43
C ASN A 278 -14.83 10.37 -25.58
N GLY A 279 -15.78 11.28 -25.78
CA GLY A 279 -15.65 12.35 -26.78
C GLY A 279 -14.47 13.28 -26.48
N PHE A 280 -14.26 13.61 -25.21
CA PHE A 280 -13.14 14.40 -24.75
C PHE A 280 -11.79 13.68 -24.89
N MET A 281 -11.72 12.40 -24.51
CA MET A 281 -10.51 11.59 -24.71
C MET A 281 -10.16 11.49 -26.19
N ALA A 282 -11.18 11.40 -27.05
CA ALA A 282 -10.99 11.37 -28.49
C ALA A 282 -10.49 12.66 -29.10
N SER A 283 -11.03 13.82 -28.70
CA SER A 283 -10.48 15.09 -29.15
C SER A 283 -9.04 15.27 -28.65
N THR A 284 -8.78 14.95 -27.39
CA THR A 284 -7.48 15.27 -26.78
C THR A 284 -6.37 14.34 -27.25
N ILE A 285 -6.62 13.04 -27.34
CA ILE A 285 -5.63 12.07 -27.86
C ILE A 285 -5.51 12.20 -29.38
N GLY A 286 -6.64 12.32 -30.08
CA GLY A 286 -6.68 12.44 -31.53
C GLY A 286 -5.95 13.70 -32.03
N ASP A 287 -6.04 14.82 -31.29
CA ASP A 287 -5.35 16.06 -31.63
C ASP A 287 -3.90 16.10 -31.13
N ALA A 288 -3.61 15.62 -29.90
CA ALA A 288 -2.26 15.65 -29.33
C ALA A 288 -1.32 14.56 -29.88
N LYS A 289 -1.91 13.49 -30.43
CA LYS A 289 -1.22 12.36 -31.02
C LYS A 289 -2.02 11.83 -32.21
N ASN A 290 -2.01 12.59 -33.30
CA ASN A 290 -1.81 11.95 -34.60
C ASN A 290 -0.77 10.85 -34.36
N PRO A 291 -1.03 9.56 -34.65
CA PRO A 291 -0.02 8.54 -34.52
C PRO A 291 1.17 9.00 -35.34
N THR A 292 2.18 9.52 -34.66
CA THR A 292 3.52 9.54 -35.19
C THR A 292 3.81 8.08 -35.49
N ILE A 293 3.75 7.72 -36.77
CA ILE A 293 4.74 6.82 -37.36
C ILE A 293 6.06 7.41 -36.87
N THR A 294 6.61 6.85 -35.79
CA THR A 294 7.64 7.51 -34.95
C THR A 294 9.01 7.59 -35.62
N ALA A 295 9.04 7.58 -36.94
CA ALA A 295 9.83 8.48 -37.77
C ALA A 295 9.56 8.24 -39.27
N VAL A 296 8.46 8.76 -39.82
CA VAL A 296 8.61 9.56 -41.06
C VAL A 296 7.99 10.91 -40.76
N ALA A 297 8.85 11.83 -40.32
CA ALA A 297 8.61 13.25 -40.46
C ALA A 297 8.28 13.55 -41.93
N THR A 298 7.23 14.33 -42.15
CA THR A 298 6.86 15.05 -43.38
C THR A 298 7.89 15.01 -44.53
N PRO A 299 7.45 14.55 -45.71
CA PRO A 299 7.17 15.53 -46.75
C PRO A 299 5.69 15.46 -47.13
N SER A 300 4.91 16.40 -46.57
CA SER A 300 3.71 16.87 -47.25
C SER A 300 4.17 17.63 -48.49
N ILE A 301 3.78 17.17 -49.69
CA ILE A 301 3.62 18.10 -50.82
C ILE A 301 2.16 18.52 -50.76
N ASP A 302 1.90 19.68 -50.17
CA ASP A 302 0.66 20.42 -50.45
C ASP A 302 0.81 21.00 -51.88
N PRO A 303 0.08 20.53 -52.89
CA PRO A 303 0.09 21.15 -54.21
C PRO A 303 -0.71 22.47 -54.22
N GLY A 304 -1.22 22.90 -53.06
CA GLY A 304 -2.34 23.81 -52.93
C GLY A 304 -3.64 23.02 -53.09
N ASN A 305 -4.61 23.31 -52.21
CA ASN A 305 -6.03 22.92 -52.23
C ASN A 305 -6.49 21.88 -51.19
N GLY A 306 -5.65 21.49 -50.22
CA GLY A 306 -6.13 20.78 -49.02
C GLY A 306 -6.37 19.26 -49.17
N GLU A 307 -5.75 18.60 -50.15
CA GLU A 307 -5.66 17.14 -50.19
C GLU A 307 -4.29 16.69 -49.64
N LEU A 308 -4.30 16.04 -48.47
CA LEU A 308 -3.14 15.35 -47.91
C LEU A 308 -2.87 14.07 -48.71
N ILE A 309 -1.69 13.92 -49.32
CA ILE A 309 -1.24 12.66 -49.93
C ILE A 309 -0.39 11.91 -48.91
N ASN A 310 -0.88 10.75 -48.45
CA ASN A 310 -0.25 9.95 -47.38
C ASN A 310 1.12 9.35 -47.80
N ALA A 311 2.08 9.35 -46.86
CA ALA A 311 3.47 8.90 -47.01
C ALA A 311 3.66 7.46 -47.53
N VAL A 312 2.63 6.62 -47.39
CA VAL A 312 2.56 5.23 -47.88
C VAL A 312 2.76 5.15 -49.40
N ALA A 313 2.24 6.13 -50.16
CA ALA A 313 2.40 6.20 -51.61
C ALA A 313 3.85 6.49 -52.03
N ALA A 314 4.55 7.33 -51.26
CA ALA A 314 5.96 7.63 -51.48
C ALA A 314 6.84 6.44 -51.09
N ALA A 315 6.62 5.82 -49.92
CA ALA A 315 7.37 4.64 -49.49
C ALA A 315 7.26 3.47 -50.47
N ALA A 316 6.06 3.22 -51.02
CA ALA A 316 5.85 2.24 -52.08
C ALA A 316 6.59 2.59 -53.39
N ALA A 317 6.83 3.87 -53.66
CA ALA A 317 7.48 4.35 -54.89
C ALA A 317 8.99 4.57 -54.75
N THR A 318 9.50 4.84 -53.56
CA THR A 318 10.91 5.20 -53.28
C THR A 318 11.66 4.12 -52.54
N ALA A 319 11.04 2.96 -52.29
CA ALA A 319 11.73 1.79 -51.75
C ALA A 319 13.03 1.58 -52.55
N PRO A 320 14.21 1.58 -51.90
CA PRO A 320 15.42 1.06 -52.51
C PRO A 320 15.14 -0.37 -53.01
N SER A 321 16.02 -0.96 -53.82
CA SER A 321 15.84 -2.30 -54.40
C SER A 321 15.78 -3.44 -53.35
N ILE A 322 14.74 -3.48 -52.53
CA ILE A 322 14.49 -4.42 -51.42
C ILE A 322 13.55 -5.55 -51.87
N ASP A 323 13.05 -5.50 -53.12
CA ASP A 323 12.26 -6.58 -53.75
C ASP A 323 11.00 -6.96 -52.94
N LYS A 324 10.32 -5.94 -52.41
CA LYS A 324 9.12 -6.04 -51.56
C LYS A 324 7.86 -5.70 -52.35
N ASP A 325 6.77 -6.43 -52.13
CA ASP A 325 5.48 -6.16 -52.80
C ASP A 325 4.68 -5.11 -52.02
N PRO A 326 4.42 -3.92 -52.59
CA PRO A 326 3.65 -2.87 -51.91
C PRO A 326 2.17 -3.23 -51.66
N ASN A 327 1.67 -4.33 -52.24
CA ASN A 327 0.32 -4.84 -51.97
C ASN A 327 0.28 -5.81 -50.78
N VAL A 328 1.44 -6.22 -50.25
CA VAL A 328 1.54 -7.09 -49.08
C VAL A 328 1.76 -6.21 -47.84
N PRO A 329 0.81 -6.16 -46.89
CA PRO A 329 0.88 -5.25 -45.74
C PRO A 329 2.19 -5.37 -44.94
N SER A 330 2.69 -6.59 -44.74
CA SER A 330 3.94 -6.82 -44.01
C SER A 330 5.17 -6.29 -44.74
N ASP A 331 5.18 -6.37 -46.07
CA ASP A 331 6.28 -5.88 -46.90
C ASP A 331 6.27 -4.35 -47.00
N LEU A 332 5.08 -3.76 -47.00
CA LEU A 332 4.89 -2.31 -46.94
C LEU A 332 5.29 -1.74 -45.58
N ALA A 333 4.82 -2.34 -44.48
CA ALA A 333 5.22 -2.00 -43.12
C ALA A 333 6.74 -2.09 -42.93
N TYR A 334 7.35 -3.16 -43.44
CA TYR A 334 8.80 -3.34 -43.46
C TYR A 334 9.52 -2.17 -44.15
N THR A 335 9.03 -1.80 -45.32
CA THR A 335 9.61 -0.74 -46.15
C THR A 335 9.49 0.64 -45.49
N VAL A 336 8.35 0.90 -44.84
CA VAL A 336 8.11 2.16 -44.10
C VAL A 336 9.08 2.29 -42.93
N ILE A 337 9.22 1.26 -42.09
CA ILE A 337 10.13 1.28 -40.94
C ILE A 337 11.60 1.33 -41.39
N PHE A 338 11.95 0.67 -42.49
CA PHE A 338 13.30 0.76 -43.06
C PHE A 338 13.66 2.19 -43.48
N LEU A 339 12.76 2.86 -44.21
CA LEU A 339 12.96 4.24 -44.64
C LEU A 339 13.05 5.17 -43.43
N GLN A 340 12.20 4.95 -42.44
CA GLN A 340 12.23 5.66 -41.16
C GLN A 340 13.62 5.68 -40.53
N LEU A 341 14.19 4.50 -40.31
CA LEU A 341 15.47 4.36 -39.62
C LEU A 341 16.65 4.95 -40.41
N THR A 342 16.57 4.91 -41.74
CA THR A 342 17.67 5.34 -42.62
C THR A 342 17.59 6.82 -43.02
N THR A 343 16.45 7.46 -42.79
CA THR A 343 16.20 8.87 -43.17
C THR A 343 15.90 9.78 -41.98
N ASP A 344 16.05 9.26 -40.75
CA ASP A 344 15.92 10.04 -39.52
C ASP A 344 16.80 11.31 -39.57
N PRO A 345 16.20 12.51 -39.38
CA PRO A 345 16.92 13.78 -39.48
C PRO A 345 17.84 14.07 -38.29
N GLU A 346 17.64 13.43 -37.14
CA GLU A 346 18.46 13.60 -35.93
C GLU A 346 19.58 12.57 -35.84
N ASN A 347 19.31 11.30 -36.17
CA ASN A 347 20.30 10.22 -36.10
C ASN A 347 20.03 9.05 -37.06
N PRO A 348 20.40 9.15 -38.35
CA PRO A 348 20.12 8.12 -39.33
C PRO A 348 20.97 6.87 -39.12
N LEU A 349 20.33 5.69 -39.13
CA LEU A 349 21.01 4.40 -39.16
C LEU A 349 21.58 4.11 -40.56
N SER A 350 22.68 3.38 -40.59
CA SER A 350 23.15 2.80 -41.84
C SER A 350 22.11 1.77 -42.35
N PRO A 351 22.00 1.54 -43.67
CA PRO A 351 21.13 0.50 -44.20
C PRO A 351 21.36 -0.88 -43.58
N ALA A 352 22.61 -1.22 -43.23
CA ALA A 352 22.95 -2.50 -42.61
C ALA A 352 22.43 -2.61 -41.16
N ASP A 353 22.52 -1.52 -40.40
CA ASP A 353 22.05 -1.46 -39.01
C ASP A 353 20.52 -1.41 -38.97
N ALA A 354 19.88 -0.68 -39.88
CA ALA A 354 18.42 -0.69 -40.04
C ALA A 354 17.89 -2.09 -40.37
N MET A 355 18.55 -2.82 -41.29
CA MET A 355 18.21 -4.21 -41.58
C MET A 355 18.36 -5.14 -40.37
N THR A 356 19.38 -4.89 -39.54
CA THR A 356 19.62 -5.65 -38.30
C THR A 356 18.55 -5.36 -37.25
N TYR A 357 18.14 -4.10 -37.09
CA TYR A 357 17.01 -3.71 -36.24
C TYR A 357 15.70 -4.37 -36.69
N LEU A 358 15.38 -4.29 -37.98
CA LEU A 358 14.16 -4.90 -38.53
C LEU A 358 14.11 -6.42 -38.33
N ALA A 359 15.25 -7.10 -38.29
CA ALA A 359 15.34 -8.53 -38.01
C ALA A 359 15.31 -8.88 -36.52
N SER A 360 15.42 -7.90 -35.62
CA SER A 360 15.34 -8.09 -34.17
C SER A 360 13.90 -8.35 -33.71
N VAL A 361 13.74 -8.83 -32.47
CA VAL A 361 12.40 -9.00 -31.85
C VAL A 361 11.63 -7.69 -31.84
N GLU A 362 12.30 -6.59 -31.52
CA GLU A 362 11.70 -5.26 -31.44
C GLU A 362 11.23 -4.74 -32.81
N GLY A 363 12.07 -4.89 -33.85
CA GLY A 363 11.69 -4.52 -35.21
C GLY A 363 10.56 -5.36 -35.79
N GLN A 364 10.54 -6.68 -35.49
CA GLN A 364 9.43 -7.55 -35.88
C GLN A 364 8.13 -7.20 -35.15
N THR A 365 8.19 -6.81 -33.88
CA THR A 365 7.03 -6.29 -33.14
C THR A 365 6.49 -5.00 -33.77
N GLN A 366 7.35 -4.07 -34.19
CA GLN A 366 6.90 -2.88 -34.91
C GLN A 366 6.22 -3.23 -36.24
N ILE A 367 6.83 -4.09 -37.07
CA ILE A 367 6.23 -4.53 -38.33
C ILE A 367 4.84 -5.14 -38.11
N ALA A 368 4.72 -6.03 -37.12
CA ALA A 368 3.44 -6.62 -36.76
C ALA A 368 2.42 -5.57 -36.31
N GLY A 369 2.85 -4.51 -35.60
CA GLY A 369 2.00 -3.37 -35.24
C GLY A 369 1.44 -2.64 -36.47
N PHE A 370 2.30 -2.27 -37.42
CA PHE A 370 1.87 -1.63 -38.68
C PHE A 370 0.96 -2.52 -39.54
N VAL A 371 1.18 -3.83 -39.56
CA VAL A 371 0.29 -4.78 -40.24
C VAL A 371 -1.05 -4.88 -39.52
N GLY A 372 -1.03 -4.94 -38.19
CA GLY A 372 -2.23 -4.96 -37.35
C GLY A 372 -3.08 -3.70 -37.52
N LEU A 373 -2.44 -2.55 -37.76
CA LEU A 373 -3.09 -1.28 -38.13
C LEU A 373 -3.80 -1.33 -39.48
N GLY A 374 -3.64 -2.39 -40.28
CA GLY A 374 -4.24 -2.49 -41.61
C GLY A 374 -3.52 -1.65 -42.67
N LEU A 375 -2.26 -1.28 -42.43
CA LEU A 375 -1.43 -0.52 -43.37
C LEU A 375 -1.40 -1.19 -44.74
N ASN A 376 -1.97 -0.53 -45.74
CA ASN A 376 -2.04 -1.00 -47.12
C ASN A 376 -2.03 0.19 -48.09
N ILE A 377 -2.01 -0.08 -49.40
CA ILE A 377 -2.00 0.98 -50.41
C ILE A 377 -3.28 1.84 -50.42
N THR A 378 -4.41 1.39 -49.85
CA THR A 378 -5.65 2.19 -49.80
C THR A 378 -5.58 3.31 -48.78
N TRP A 379 -4.64 3.26 -47.83
CA TRP A 379 -4.32 4.39 -46.96
C TRP A 379 -3.92 5.63 -47.77
N ALA A 380 -3.31 5.46 -48.96
CA ALA A 380 -3.00 6.57 -49.87
C ALA A 380 -4.24 7.34 -50.40
N GLN A 381 -5.44 6.81 -50.19
CA GLN A 381 -6.71 7.35 -50.70
C GLN A 381 -7.69 7.75 -49.59
N MET A 382 -7.34 7.55 -48.32
CA MET A 382 -8.17 7.94 -47.19
C MET A 382 -8.09 9.46 -46.96
N ASN A 383 -9.22 10.07 -46.60
CA ASN A 383 -9.21 11.41 -46.04
C ASN A 383 -8.69 11.37 -44.58
N ALA A 384 -8.34 12.53 -44.04
CA ALA A 384 -7.78 12.63 -42.69
C ALA A 384 -8.72 12.05 -41.62
N GLU A 385 -10.03 12.31 -41.73
CA GLU A 385 -11.04 11.81 -40.79
C GLU A 385 -11.09 10.27 -40.74
N GLN A 386 -11.03 9.60 -41.89
CA GLN A 386 -11.05 8.13 -41.96
C GLN A 386 -9.77 7.52 -41.41
N ALA A 387 -8.61 8.13 -41.70
CA ALA A 387 -7.33 7.64 -41.18
C ALA A 387 -7.23 7.77 -39.64
N ILE A 388 -7.79 8.85 -39.07
CA ILE A 388 -7.90 9.05 -37.62
C ILE A 388 -8.81 7.98 -37.01
N ALA A 389 -10.01 7.77 -37.58
CA ALA A 389 -10.97 6.79 -37.07
C ALA A 389 -10.43 5.34 -37.09
N ASP A 390 -9.71 4.95 -38.15
CA ASP A 390 -9.11 3.62 -38.25
C ASP A 390 -7.95 3.44 -37.25
N SER A 391 -7.13 4.48 -37.05
CA SER A 391 -6.07 4.49 -36.05
C SER A 391 -6.62 4.38 -34.63
N ASP A 392 -7.63 5.18 -34.28
CA ASP A 392 -8.28 5.13 -32.97
C ASP A 392 -8.84 3.74 -32.71
N SER A 393 -9.56 3.16 -33.69
CA SER A 393 -10.12 1.81 -33.57
C SER A 393 -9.04 0.76 -33.28
N TYR A 394 -7.91 0.81 -33.99
CA TYR A 394 -6.79 -0.11 -33.71
C TYR A 394 -6.19 0.11 -32.32
N MET A 395 -5.94 1.37 -31.94
CA MET A 395 -5.33 1.70 -30.65
C MET A 395 -6.21 1.26 -29.48
N GLN A 396 -7.53 1.30 -29.66
CA GLN A 396 -8.52 0.73 -28.74
C GLN A 396 -8.43 -0.80 -28.69
N GLU A 397 -8.35 -1.48 -29.84
CA GLU A 397 -8.15 -2.94 -29.89
C GLU A 397 -6.85 -3.39 -29.20
N GLN A 398 -5.80 -2.57 -29.24
CA GLN A 398 -4.53 -2.86 -28.57
C GLN A 398 -4.49 -2.44 -27.09
N GLY A 399 -5.58 -1.88 -26.54
CA GLY A 399 -5.63 -1.41 -25.13
C GLY A 399 -4.70 -0.23 -24.84
N THR A 400 -4.20 0.42 -25.88
CA THR A 400 -3.34 1.62 -25.79
C THR A 400 -4.15 2.91 -25.78
N TYR A 401 -5.46 2.82 -26.02
CA TYR A 401 -6.37 3.94 -25.99
C TYR A 401 -7.39 3.73 -24.87
N PRO A 402 -7.47 4.61 -23.86
CA PRO A 402 -8.44 4.45 -22.80
C PRO A 402 -9.86 4.68 -23.33
N VAL A 403 -10.71 3.66 -23.21
CA VAL A 403 -12.14 3.74 -23.55
C VAL A 403 -12.94 3.37 -22.32
N PHE A 404 -13.87 4.24 -21.95
CA PHE A 404 -14.76 3.98 -20.84
C PHE A 404 -16.07 3.40 -21.36
N THR A 405 -16.41 2.21 -20.91
CA THR A 405 -17.74 1.64 -21.05
C THR A 405 -18.37 1.49 -19.66
N MET A 406 -19.67 1.22 -19.60
CA MET A 406 -20.32 0.94 -18.31
C MET A 406 -19.72 -0.29 -17.62
N GLU A 407 -19.17 -1.23 -18.39
CA GLU A 407 -18.55 -2.47 -17.90
C GLU A 407 -17.02 -2.33 -17.73
N SER A 408 -16.37 -1.51 -18.56
CA SER A 408 -14.93 -1.22 -18.55
C SER A 408 -14.70 0.25 -18.21
N ASN A 409 -14.72 0.56 -16.93
CA ASN A 409 -14.60 1.93 -16.44
C ASN A 409 -13.26 2.18 -15.72
N GLN A 410 -12.24 1.35 -15.93
CA GLN A 410 -10.95 1.50 -15.27
C GLN A 410 -10.24 2.80 -15.66
N MET A 411 -9.51 3.41 -14.72
CA MET A 411 -8.86 4.70 -14.93
C MET A 411 -7.65 4.60 -15.86
N PRO A 412 -7.34 5.68 -16.60
CA PRO A 412 -6.14 5.74 -17.41
C PRO A 412 -4.92 6.03 -16.52
N TYR A 413 -3.78 5.48 -16.91
CA TYR A 413 -2.49 5.78 -16.33
C TYR A 413 -1.49 6.12 -17.43
N TYR A 414 -0.45 6.89 -17.09
CA TYR A 414 0.59 7.23 -18.06
C TYR A 414 1.50 6.04 -18.35
N ASP A 415 1.73 5.73 -19.63
CA ASP A 415 2.71 4.73 -20.04
C ASP A 415 3.53 5.24 -21.22
N ALA A 416 4.82 5.48 -20.98
CA ALA A 416 5.76 5.94 -22.00
C ALA A 416 5.93 4.96 -23.18
N THR A 417 5.63 3.68 -22.98
CA THR A 417 5.65 2.65 -24.04
C THR A 417 4.38 2.62 -24.87
N SER A 418 3.28 3.21 -24.39
CA SER A 418 2.05 3.32 -25.15
C SER A 418 2.20 4.38 -26.23
N PRO A 419 1.78 4.14 -27.48
CA PRO A 419 1.83 5.17 -28.52
C PRO A 419 0.99 6.41 -28.15
N THR A 420 -0.12 6.25 -27.42
CA THR A 420 -0.90 7.39 -26.87
C THR A 420 -0.26 8.01 -25.62
N GLY A 421 0.75 7.38 -25.01
CA GLY A 421 1.29 7.78 -23.71
C GLY A 421 0.37 7.38 -22.54
N MET A 422 -0.72 6.67 -22.82
CA MET A 422 -1.70 6.25 -21.82
C MET A 422 -2.09 4.79 -22.04
N ARG A 423 -2.54 4.13 -20.96
CA ARG A 423 -3.25 2.85 -21.04
C ARG A 423 -4.44 2.86 -20.11
N GLN A 424 -5.43 2.04 -20.41
CA GLN A 424 -6.47 1.70 -19.45
C GLN A 424 -5.87 0.75 -18.40
N SER A 425 -6.10 1.02 -17.11
CA SER A 425 -5.64 0.12 -16.06
C SER A 425 -6.44 -1.19 -16.07
N GLU A 426 -5.80 -2.25 -15.59
CA GLU A 426 -6.49 -3.54 -15.40
C GLU A 426 -7.35 -3.50 -14.13
N VAL A 427 -8.43 -4.27 -14.12
CA VAL A 427 -9.24 -4.48 -12.91
C VAL A 427 -8.36 -5.01 -11.80
N GLY A 428 -8.41 -4.36 -10.63
CA GLY A 428 -7.56 -4.69 -9.48
C GLY A 428 -6.39 -3.74 -9.30
N THR A 429 -6.06 -2.89 -10.28
CA THR A 429 -5.08 -1.80 -10.12
C THR A 429 -5.50 -0.89 -8.95
N LYS A 430 -4.54 -0.50 -8.12
CA LYS A 430 -4.72 0.40 -6.98
C LYS A 430 -4.02 1.73 -7.27
N PHE A 431 -4.66 2.82 -6.89
CA PHE A 431 -4.03 4.14 -6.82
C PHE A 431 -3.82 4.50 -5.36
N THR A 432 -2.65 5.03 -5.05
CA THR A 432 -2.34 5.38 -3.67
C THR A 432 -2.87 6.76 -3.34
N LEU A 433 -2.96 7.09 -2.04
CA LEU A 433 -3.34 8.41 -1.57
C LEU A 433 -2.45 9.54 -2.15
N THR A 434 -1.19 9.26 -2.53
CA THR A 434 -0.32 10.26 -3.15
C THR A 434 -0.78 10.66 -4.55
N ALA A 435 -1.51 9.78 -5.25
CA ALA A 435 -2.13 10.09 -6.54
C ALA A 435 -3.36 10.99 -6.43
N GLN A 436 -3.82 11.36 -5.23
CA GLN A 436 -5.06 12.13 -5.03
C GLN A 436 -5.10 13.43 -5.84
N GLY A 437 -4.02 14.22 -5.80
CA GLY A 437 -3.95 15.50 -6.53
C GLY A 437 -4.08 15.31 -8.04
N LYS A 438 -3.40 14.29 -8.57
CA LYS A 438 -3.40 13.92 -9.99
C LYS A 438 -4.77 13.44 -10.44
N ILE A 439 -5.35 12.47 -9.73
CA ILE A 439 -6.68 11.95 -10.01
C ILE A 439 -7.73 13.06 -9.93
N THR A 440 -7.65 13.95 -8.94
CA THR A 440 -8.55 15.12 -8.82
C THR A 440 -8.41 16.07 -10.02
N ALA A 441 -7.18 16.37 -10.44
CA ALA A 441 -6.93 17.19 -11.62
C ALA A 441 -7.48 16.54 -12.89
N LEU A 442 -7.29 15.23 -13.05
CA LEU A 442 -7.85 14.45 -14.16
C LEU A 442 -9.38 14.52 -14.19
N VAL A 443 -10.05 14.42 -13.04
CA VAL A 443 -11.51 14.60 -12.96
C VAL A 443 -11.90 15.98 -13.46
N GLY A 444 -11.19 17.02 -13.00
CA GLY A 444 -11.44 18.40 -13.39
C GLY A 444 -11.37 18.59 -14.91
N VAL A 445 -10.37 17.97 -15.56
CA VAL A 445 -10.20 18.01 -17.02
C VAL A 445 -11.32 17.23 -17.73
N ILE A 446 -11.59 16.00 -17.31
CA ILE A 446 -12.61 15.13 -17.93
C ILE A 446 -14.02 15.72 -17.81
N VAL A 447 -14.38 16.28 -16.65
CA VAL A 447 -15.74 16.76 -16.36
C VAL A 447 -15.92 18.23 -16.72
N GLY A 448 -14.90 19.06 -16.51
CA GLY A 448 -14.94 20.51 -16.74
C GLY A 448 -14.59 20.93 -18.17
N GLY A 449 -13.95 20.04 -18.94
CA GLY A 449 -13.35 20.35 -20.24
C GLY A 449 -12.04 21.13 -20.13
N GLY A 450 -11.24 21.10 -21.20
CA GLY A 450 -9.90 21.72 -21.27
C GLY A 450 -8.85 20.70 -21.71
N ASP A 451 -7.69 21.13 -22.18
CA ASP A 451 -6.70 20.19 -22.74
C ASP A 451 -5.98 19.39 -21.63
N LEU A 452 -5.65 18.13 -21.91
CA LEU A 452 -4.69 17.41 -21.07
C LEU A 452 -3.34 18.14 -21.13
N PRO A 453 -2.63 18.32 -20.01
CA PRO A 453 -1.30 18.95 -20.04
C PRO A 453 -0.34 18.18 -20.93
N GLU A 454 0.58 18.90 -21.58
CA GLU A 454 1.64 18.31 -22.40
C GLU A 454 2.48 17.30 -21.59
N ASP A 455 2.64 17.54 -20.27
CA ASP A 455 3.20 16.59 -19.34
C ASP A 455 2.13 15.73 -18.66
N LEU A 456 1.62 14.73 -19.38
CA LEU A 456 0.60 13.79 -18.89
C LEU A 456 0.95 13.14 -17.55
N GLN A 457 2.24 13.04 -17.23
CA GLN A 457 2.75 12.47 -15.98
C GLN A 457 2.34 13.29 -14.75
N GLU A 458 2.07 14.59 -14.92
CA GLU A 458 1.67 15.49 -13.84
C GLU A 458 0.19 15.31 -13.45
N VAL A 459 -0.64 14.78 -14.35
CA VAL A 459 -2.09 14.64 -14.15
C VAL A 459 -2.52 13.18 -14.05
N LEU A 460 -1.81 12.26 -14.69
CA LEU A 460 -2.09 10.84 -14.60
C LEU A 460 -1.19 10.20 -13.54
N PRO A 461 -1.72 9.27 -12.75
CA PRO A 461 -0.86 8.38 -12.00
C PRO A 461 0.03 7.63 -13.00
N VAL A 462 1.33 7.66 -12.75
CA VAL A 462 2.33 6.96 -13.58
C VAL A 462 2.69 5.66 -12.85
N PRO A 463 2.98 4.53 -13.53
CA PRO A 463 3.60 3.33 -12.96
C PRO A 463 5.05 3.55 -12.49
N ALA A 464 5.42 4.77 -12.11
CA ALA A 464 6.70 5.12 -11.54
C ALA A 464 6.47 5.75 -10.15
N ASN A 465 7.26 5.28 -9.19
CA ASN A 465 7.33 5.68 -7.78
C ASN A 465 6.01 6.02 -7.08
N GLY A 466 5.21 4.99 -6.84
CA GLY A 466 4.35 4.93 -5.65
C GLY A 466 2.96 5.52 -5.73
N GLU A 467 2.53 5.97 -6.91
CA GLU A 467 1.19 6.54 -7.14
C GLU A 467 0.18 5.51 -7.67
N ALA A 468 0.64 4.50 -8.39
CA ALA A 468 -0.17 3.40 -8.89
C ALA A 468 0.54 2.06 -8.66
N LEU A 469 -0.26 1.01 -8.43
CA LEU A 469 0.19 -0.38 -8.35
C LEU A 469 -0.72 -1.20 -9.27
N ILE A 470 -0.17 -1.76 -10.35
CA ILE A 470 -0.95 -2.51 -11.33
C ILE A 470 -1.43 -3.84 -10.74
N ALA A 471 -2.47 -4.43 -11.34
CA ALA A 471 -3.15 -5.61 -10.80
C ALA A 471 -2.20 -6.80 -10.54
N SER A 472 -1.23 -7.05 -11.42
CA SER A 472 -0.22 -8.11 -11.22
C SER A 472 0.68 -7.87 -10.01
N ASP A 473 0.98 -6.61 -9.69
CA ASP A 473 1.81 -6.26 -8.55
C ASP A 473 1.03 -6.37 -7.24
N VAL A 474 -0.26 -6.02 -7.26
CA VAL A 474 -1.19 -6.28 -6.16
C VAL A 474 -1.23 -7.78 -5.85
N GLU A 475 -1.40 -8.62 -6.89
CA GLU A 475 -1.40 -10.08 -6.74
C GLU A 475 -0.07 -10.61 -6.18
N ALA A 476 1.07 -10.08 -6.63
CA ALA A 476 2.38 -10.46 -6.12
C ALA A 476 2.55 -10.15 -4.63
N VAL A 477 2.10 -8.97 -4.19
CA VAL A 477 2.09 -8.58 -2.77
C VAL A 477 1.18 -9.49 -1.95
N GLU A 478 -0.05 -9.72 -2.41
CA GLU A 478 -1.01 -10.55 -1.68
C GLU A 478 -0.55 -12.01 -1.54
N THR A 479 0.08 -12.54 -2.58
CA THR A 479 0.69 -13.87 -2.62
C THR A 479 1.81 -13.98 -1.59
N ALA A 480 2.77 -13.04 -1.60
CA ALA A 480 3.88 -13.03 -0.65
C ALA A 480 3.39 -12.95 0.81
N ILE A 481 2.42 -12.07 1.10
CA ILE A 481 1.80 -11.97 2.43
C ILE A 481 1.14 -13.31 2.81
N GLY A 482 0.46 -13.98 1.87
CA GLY A 482 -0.13 -15.29 2.08
C GLY A 482 0.91 -16.32 2.55
N GLU A 483 2.00 -16.45 1.80
CA GLU A 483 3.09 -17.39 2.10
C GLU A 483 3.80 -17.06 3.42
N TYR A 484 4.00 -15.77 3.71
CA TYR A 484 4.55 -15.33 5.00
C TYR A 484 3.63 -15.69 6.17
N ASN A 485 2.32 -15.45 6.03
CA ASN A 485 1.34 -15.70 7.08
C ASN A 485 1.14 -17.19 7.36
N GLU A 486 1.16 -18.04 6.32
CA GLU A 486 1.16 -19.49 6.50
C GLU A 486 2.35 -19.95 7.34
N PHE A 487 3.55 -19.43 7.04
CA PHE A 487 4.74 -19.71 7.83
C PHE A 487 4.61 -19.22 9.28
N LEU A 488 4.20 -17.96 9.50
CA LEU A 488 4.02 -17.40 10.84
C LEU A 488 3.03 -18.21 11.68
N LYS A 489 1.94 -18.69 11.08
CA LYS A 489 0.97 -19.56 11.76
C LYS A 489 1.60 -20.89 12.16
N SER A 490 2.38 -21.50 11.26
CA SER A 490 3.07 -22.76 11.54
C SER A 490 4.08 -22.65 12.68
N GLU A 491 4.85 -21.54 12.74
CA GLU A 491 5.79 -21.27 13.83
C GLU A 491 5.07 -21.02 15.16
N ALA A 492 3.95 -20.29 15.14
CA ALA A 492 3.15 -20.07 16.35
C ALA A 492 2.64 -21.39 16.94
N ASP A 493 2.17 -22.31 16.09
CA ASP A 493 1.70 -23.63 16.53
C ASP A 493 2.85 -24.49 17.04
N ALA A 494 3.96 -24.57 16.30
CA ALA A 494 5.13 -25.37 16.65
C ALA A 494 5.77 -24.94 17.98
N ARG A 495 5.81 -23.63 18.25
CA ARG A 495 6.43 -23.06 19.46
C ARG A 495 5.47 -22.88 20.63
N GLY A 496 4.17 -23.12 20.43
CA GLY A 496 3.18 -22.89 21.47
C GLY A 496 2.98 -21.40 21.79
N PHE A 497 3.12 -20.53 20.79
CA PHE A 497 2.86 -19.10 20.91
C PHE A 497 1.39 -18.76 20.67
N ALA A 498 0.96 -17.63 21.21
CA ALA A 498 -0.32 -17.02 20.84
C ALA A 498 -0.22 -16.48 19.40
N TYR A 499 -1.36 -16.38 18.72
CA TYR A 499 -1.42 -15.94 17.33
C TYR A 499 -2.57 -14.97 17.13
N VAL A 500 -2.29 -13.83 16.50
CA VAL A 500 -3.28 -12.82 16.12
C VAL A 500 -3.38 -12.79 14.60
N ASP A 501 -4.58 -13.06 14.08
CA ASP A 501 -4.86 -13.01 12.64
C ASP A 501 -5.29 -11.59 12.21
N THR A 502 -4.32 -10.69 12.17
CA THR A 502 -4.53 -9.31 11.73
C THR A 502 -4.96 -9.21 10.26
N ARG A 503 -4.64 -10.19 9.41
CA ARG A 503 -5.16 -10.28 8.03
C ARG A 503 -6.68 -10.41 8.02
N SER A 504 -7.22 -11.36 8.78
CA SER A 504 -8.67 -11.54 8.88
C SER A 504 -9.35 -10.35 9.56
N ILE A 505 -8.74 -9.80 10.62
CA ILE A 505 -9.28 -8.60 11.31
C ILE A 505 -9.35 -7.41 10.35
N MET A 506 -8.30 -7.13 9.59
CA MET A 506 -8.30 -6.02 8.63
C MET A 506 -9.30 -6.23 7.49
N HIS A 507 -9.43 -7.46 7.01
CA HIS A 507 -10.39 -7.80 5.97
C HIS A 507 -11.84 -7.60 6.44
N GLU A 508 -12.16 -8.01 7.68
CA GLU A 508 -13.49 -7.77 8.27
C GLU A 508 -13.78 -6.27 8.40
N ALA A 509 -12.76 -5.48 8.78
CA ALA A 509 -12.87 -4.04 8.89
C ALA A 509 -13.16 -3.33 7.55
N VAL A 510 -12.94 -3.96 6.40
CA VAL A 510 -13.40 -3.40 5.11
C VAL A 510 -14.91 -3.19 5.10
N THR A 511 -15.66 -4.14 5.69
CA THR A 511 -17.13 -4.04 5.83
C THR A 511 -17.58 -3.43 7.15
N GLY A 512 -16.71 -3.48 8.16
CA GLY A 512 -16.88 -2.81 9.45
C GLY A 512 -17.04 -3.76 10.62
N ILE A 513 -16.22 -3.54 11.65
CA ILE A 513 -16.28 -4.25 12.94
C ILE A 513 -17.00 -3.34 13.93
N ILE A 514 -17.99 -3.86 14.66
CA ILE A 514 -18.69 -3.10 15.71
C ILE A 514 -18.13 -3.50 17.07
N ILE A 515 -17.48 -2.55 17.75
CA ILE A 515 -16.94 -2.74 19.11
C ILE A 515 -17.53 -1.67 20.01
N ASP A 516 -18.21 -2.09 21.08
CA ASP A 516 -18.91 -1.21 22.03
C ASP A 516 -19.83 -0.17 21.37
N GLY A 517 -20.50 -0.55 20.29
CA GLY A 517 -21.43 0.31 19.55
C GLY A 517 -20.78 1.33 18.61
N VAL A 518 -19.46 1.29 18.46
CA VAL A 518 -18.72 2.10 17.46
C VAL A 518 -18.29 1.19 16.31
N THR A 519 -18.49 1.67 15.07
CA THR A 519 -18.04 0.97 13.87
C THR A 519 -16.61 1.35 13.52
N TYR A 520 -15.79 0.34 13.29
CA TYR A 520 -14.39 0.44 12.90
C TYR A 520 -14.26 -0.07 11.47
N THR A 521 -13.85 0.79 10.55
CA THR A 521 -13.69 0.47 9.14
C THR A 521 -12.33 0.90 8.60
N THR A 522 -11.94 0.37 7.45
CA THR A 522 -10.74 0.83 6.72
C THR A 522 -10.96 2.15 5.96
N GLU A 523 -12.15 2.76 6.07
CA GLU A 523 -12.47 4.02 5.42
C GLU A 523 -11.56 5.15 5.95
N TYR A 524 -10.95 5.88 5.02
CA TYR A 524 -10.03 6.95 5.36
C TYR A 524 -10.76 8.10 6.07
N LEU A 525 -10.17 8.63 7.16
CA LEU A 525 -10.69 9.71 8.02
C LEU A 525 -11.93 9.37 8.87
N SER A 526 -12.92 8.67 8.34
CA SER A 526 -14.19 8.37 9.05
C SER A 526 -14.24 6.97 9.67
N GLY A 527 -13.34 6.06 9.28
CA GLY A 527 -13.37 4.66 9.69
C GLY A 527 -12.86 4.36 11.10
N ASN A 528 -12.37 5.35 11.84
CA ASN A 528 -11.76 5.20 13.18
C ASN A 528 -10.45 4.37 13.26
N LEU A 529 -10.09 3.57 12.24
CA LEU A 529 -8.91 2.69 12.29
C LEU A 529 -7.63 3.33 11.74
N PHE A 530 -7.67 3.94 10.56
CA PHE A 530 -6.48 4.52 9.92
C PHE A 530 -6.31 6.01 10.24
N SER A 531 -5.07 6.39 10.50
CA SER A 531 -4.64 7.75 10.79
C SER A 531 -4.56 8.61 9.51
N LEU A 532 -4.16 9.87 9.65
CA LEU A 532 -4.11 10.83 8.53
C LEU A 532 -3.12 10.45 7.42
N ASP A 533 -2.20 9.51 7.62
CA ASP A 533 -1.33 9.01 6.55
C ASP A 533 -1.94 7.83 5.77
N GLY A 534 -3.09 7.31 6.21
CA GLY A 534 -3.79 6.20 5.57
C GLY A 534 -3.09 4.84 5.68
N ALA A 535 -1.91 4.76 6.30
CA ALA A 535 -1.11 3.54 6.41
C ALA A 535 -1.01 3.04 7.85
N HIS A 536 -0.85 3.96 8.79
CA HIS A 536 -0.74 3.66 10.21
C HIS A 536 -2.09 3.77 10.90
N LEU A 537 -2.21 3.07 12.03
CA LEU A 537 -3.41 3.09 12.84
C LEU A 537 -3.52 4.40 13.62
N THR A 538 -4.74 4.81 13.89
CA THR A 538 -5.02 5.81 14.92
C THR A 538 -4.63 5.26 16.31
N GLN A 539 -4.51 6.12 17.31
CA GLN A 539 -4.28 5.68 18.70
C GLN A 539 -5.41 4.75 19.18
N ARG A 540 -6.64 5.03 18.74
CA ARG A 540 -7.78 4.14 18.92
C ARG A 540 -7.61 2.80 18.19
N GLY A 541 -7.13 2.79 16.95
CA GLY A 541 -6.80 1.58 16.21
C GLY A 541 -5.74 0.73 16.92
N TYR A 542 -4.74 1.36 17.55
CA TYR A 542 -3.78 0.65 18.39
C TYR A 542 -4.40 0.01 19.63
N ALA A 543 -5.39 0.65 20.25
CA ALA A 543 -6.15 0.05 21.35
C ALA A 543 -6.95 -1.18 20.90
N VAL A 544 -7.51 -1.15 19.68
CA VAL A 544 -8.18 -2.33 19.08
C VAL A 544 -7.19 -3.48 18.88
N ILE A 545 -6.00 -3.22 18.31
CA ILE A 545 -4.96 -4.26 18.15
C ILE A 545 -4.46 -4.78 19.50
N ALA A 546 -4.31 -3.90 20.51
CA ALA A 546 -3.94 -4.32 21.86
C ALA A 546 -4.96 -5.31 22.44
N ASN A 547 -6.26 -5.04 22.26
CA ASN A 547 -7.33 -5.92 22.73
C ASN A 547 -7.32 -7.27 22.00
N TYR A 548 -7.23 -7.31 20.68
CA TYR A 548 -7.10 -8.58 19.94
C TYR A 548 -5.85 -9.38 20.35
N THR A 549 -4.76 -8.69 20.67
CA THR A 549 -3.54 -9.34 21.15
C THR A 549 -3.74 -9.91 22.55
N ILE A 550 -4.35 -9.16 23.47
CA ILE A 550 -4.71 -9.61 24.82
C ILE A 550 -5.64 -10.82 24.76
N GLU A 551 -6.65 -10.79 23.89
CA GLU A 551 -7.57 -11.91 23.66
C GLU A 551 -6.83 -13.16 23.16
N ALA A 552 -5.91 -13.02 22.20
CA ALA A 552 -5.12 -14.14 21.72
C ALA A 552 -4.23 -14.74 22.84
N ILE A 553 -3.64 -13.90 23.68
CA ILE A 553 -2.85 -14.33 24.86
C ILE A 553 -3.75 -15.07 25.86
N ASN A 554 -4.90 -14.48 26.21
CA ASN A 554 -5.87 -15.08 27.12
C ASN A 554 -6.36 -16.44 26.60
N ASN A 555 -6.67 -16.54 25.30
CA ASN A 555 -7.12 -17.77 24.66
C ASN A 555 -6.03 -18.84 24.59
N LYS A 556 -4.78 -18.46 24.27
CA LYS A 556 -3.67 -19.42 24.15
C LYS A 556 -3.25 -20.00 25.50
N TYR A 557 -3.13 -19.13 26.50
CA TYR A 557 -2.50 -19.47 27.76
C TYR A 557 -3.51 -19.68 28.90
N GLY A 558 -4.80 -19.42 28.67
CA GLY A 558 -5.78 -19.35 29.77
C GLY A 558 -5.49 -18.19 30.73
N ALA A 559 -4.78 -17.16 30.24
CA ALA A 559 -4.56 -15.93 30.98
C ALA A 559 -5.88 -15.14 31.12
N LYS A 560 -5.93 -14.24 32.10
CA LYS A 560 -7.03 -13.31 32.34
C LYS A 560 -6.45 -11.90 32.48
N ILE A 561 -5.96 -11.36 31.38
CA ILE A 561 -5.47 -9.98 31.26
C ILE A 561 -6.64 -9.09 30.84
N PRO A 562 -6.89 -7.95 31.51
CA PRO A 562 -7.98 -7.05 31.15
C PRO A 562 -7.69 -6.32 29.83
N THR A 563 -8.73 -6.15 29.01
CA THR A 563 -8.70 -5.29 27.82
C THR A 563 -8.78 -3.81 28.21
N VAL A 564 -8.49 -2.92 27.26
CA VAL A 564 -8.65 -1.47 27.41
C VAL A 564 -9.94 -1.00 26.72
N GLN A 565 -10.53 0.12 27.17
CA GLN A 565 -11.64 0.75 26.47
C GLN A 565 -11.13 1.57 25.28
N GLN A 566 -11.17 0.99 24.08
CA GLN A 566 -10.65 1.59 22.85
C GLN A 566 -11.26 2.96 22.52
N ASN A 567 -12.52 3.20 22.89
CA ASN A 567 -13.20 4.47 22.58
C ASN A 567 -12.65 5.67 23.38
N ASP A 568 -11.87 5.43 24.44
CA ASP A 568 -11.23 6.48 25.24
C ASP A 568 -10.03 7.13 24.53
N TYR A 569 -9.56 6.53 23.44
CA TYR A 569 -8.40 7.00 22.67
C TYR A 569 -8.83 7.83 21.45
N PRO A 570 -8.01 8.82 21.05
CA PRO A 570 -8.32 9.70 19.92
C PRO A 570 -8.14 9.00 18.56
N VAL A 571 -8.86 9.49 17.55
CA VAL A 571 -8.77 9.03 16.15
C VAL A 571 -7.82 9.87 15.30
N VAL A 572 -7.59 11.12 15.66
CA VAL A 572 -6.62 11.99 15.00
C VAL A 572 -5.89 12.78 16.08
N GLU A 573 -4.62 13.10 15.83
CA GLU A 573 -3.89 14.03 16.68
C GLU A 573 -4.48 15.45 16.58
N GLU A 574 -5.32 15.81 17.55
CA GLU A 574 -5.67 17.21 17.78
C GLU A 574 -4.48 17.90 18.47
N THR A 575 -3.62 18.55 17.68
CA THR A 575 -2.71 19.56 18.22
C THR A 575 -3.04 20.92 17.60
N ALA A 576 -3.25 21.92 18.46
CA ALA A 576 -3.27 23.30 18.03
C ALA A 576 -1.90 23.63 17.43
N VAL A 577 -1.86 24.06 16.17
CA VAL A 577 -0.65 24.59 15.53
C VAL A 577 -0.06 25.63 16.49
N PRO A 578 1.17 25.46 17.02
CA PRO A 578 1.79 26.49 17.82
C PRO A 578 1.86 27.75 16.97
N ALA A 579 1.29 28.86 17.45
CA ALA A 579 1.44 30.13 16.77
C ALA A 579 2.95 30.35 16.54
N PRO A 580 3.39 30.71 15.31
CA PRO A 580 4.79 30.94 15.05
C PRO A 580 5.30 31.94 16.08
N ALA A 581 6.41 31.60 16.75
CA ALA A 581 7.05 32.53 17.67
C ALA A 581 7.42 33.79 16.87
N ASN A 582 6.78 34.91 17.21
CA ASN A 582 7.04 36.22 16.61
C ASN A 582 8.48 36.69 16.82
#